data_AF-A0A2V8RN76-F1
#
_entry.id   AF-A0A2V8RN76-F1
#
_cell.length_a   1.000
_cell.length_b   1.000
_cell.length_c   1.000
_cell.angle_alpha   90.00
_cell.angle_beta   90.00
_cell.angle_gamma   90.00
#
_symmetry.space_group_name_H-M   'P 1'
#
loop_
_entity.id
_entity.type
_entity.pdbx_description
1 polymer ?
#
loop_
_entity_poly.entity_id
_entity_poly.type
_entity_poly.pdbx_seq_one_letter_code
_entity_poly.pdbx_strand_id
1 'polypeptide(L)' 'MKDDQIEELRSCVRKLAHDVRSPLTSIGGFARLIVESGSVTGENLEFAQLIESDVERLTEMLNNGFAVVEEKLA' A
#
# COMPACT_ATOMS: atom_id res chain seq x y z
N MET A 1 12.79 -29.81 0.11
CA MET A 1 13.62 -28.90 -0.72
C MET A 1 12.79 -27.99 -1.61
N LYS A 2 11.96 -28.48 -2.56
CA LYS A 2 11.10 -27.59 -3.37
C LYS A 2 9.97 -26.93 -2.56
N ASP A 3 9.36 -27.67 -1.66
CA ASP A 3 8.23 -27.18 -0.85
C ASP A 3 8.70 -26.13 0.18
N ASP A 4 9.89 -26.32 0.77
CA ASP A 4 10.49 -25.36 1.72
C ASP A 4 10.77 -24.00 1.05
N GLN A 5 11.26 -24.01 -0.20
CA GLN A 5 11.52 -22.78 -0.97
C GLN A 5 10.24 -22.01 -1.32
N ILE A 6 9.16 -22.73 -1.63
CA ILE A 6 7.85 -22.11 -1.89
C ILE A 6 7.31 -21.48 -0.61
N GLU A 7 7.44 -22.14 0.54
CA GLU A 7 6.98 -21.60 1.82
C GLU A 7 7.82 -20.39 2.28
N GLU A 8 9.14 -20.41 2.08
CA GLU A 8 10.00 -19.25 2.32
C GLU A 8 9.60 -18.06 1.44
N LEU A 9 9.30 -18.29 0.15
CA LEU A 9 8.83 -17.25 -0.75
C LEU A 9 7.48 -16.67 -0.30
N ARG A 10 6.52 -17.52 0.09
CA ARG A 10 5.22 -17.06 0.63
C ARG A 10 5.41 -16.19 1.87
N SER A 11 6.26 -16.62 2.81
CA SER A 11 6.57 -15.89 4.04
C SER A 11 7.22 -14.54 3.75
N CYS A 12 8.19 -14.51 2.83
CA CYS A 12 8.86 -13.30 2.38
C CYS A 12 7.87 -12.30 1.77
N VAL A 13 7.03 -12.77 0.84
CA VAL A 13 6.01 -11.94 0.19
C VAL A 13 5.05 -11.39 1.25
N ARG A 14 4.46 -12.21 2.13
CA ARG A 14 3.54 -11.76 3.19
C ARG A 14 4.14 -10.68 4.10
N LYS A 15 5.41 -10.84 4.51
CA LYS A 15 6.11 -9.83 5.31
C LYS A 15 6.26 -8.53 4.54
N LEU A 16 6.66 -8.59 3.27
CA LEU A 16 6.79 -7.41 2.42
C LEU A 16 5.45 -6.68 2.24
N ALA A 17 4.32 -7.39 2.09
CA ALA A 17 2.98 -6.77 2.07
C ALA A 17 2.75 -5.93 3.31
N HIS A 18 2.94 -6.56 4.45
CA HIS A 18 2.65 -5.97 5.74
C HIS A 18 3.51 -4.72 5.96
N ASP A 19 4.80 -4.83 5.66
CA ASP A 19 5.77 -3.77 5.85
C ASP A 19 5.57 -2.60 4.89
N VAL A 20 5.02 -2.83 3.69
CA VAL A 20 4.63 -1.76 2.75
C VAL A 20 3.28 -1.15 3.12
N ARG A 21 2.33 -1.94 3.63
CA ARG A 21 0.99 -1.45 4.03
C ARG A 21 1.07 -0.43 5.17
N SER A 22 2.00 -0.61 6.11
CA SER A 22 2.19 0.31 7.25
C SER A 22 2.54 1.76 6.84
N PRO A 23 3.59 2.01 6.04
CA PRO A 23 3.90 3.36 5.56
C PRO A 23 2.82 3.90 4.64
N LEU A 24 2.21 3.09 3.76
CA LEU A 24 1.09 3.55 2.92
C LEU A 24 -0.10 4.02 3.76
N THR A 25 -0.48 3.27 4.80
CA THR A 25 -1.54 3.66 5.73
C THR A 25 -1.24 5.02 6.38
N SER A 26 0.00 5.22 6.83
CA SER A 26 0.40 6.47 7.49
C SER A 26 0.43 7.64 6.51
N ILE A 27 1.02 7.46 5.31
CA ILE A 27 1.11 8.51 4.28
C ILE A 27 -0.30 8.92 3.82
N GLY A 28 -1.16 7.95 3.51
CA GLY A 28 -2.54 8.23 3.11
C GLY A 28 -3.34 8.93 4.20
N GLY A 29 -3.19 8.48 5.46
CA GLY A 29 -3.82 9.12 6.60
C GLY A 29 -3.37 10.58 6.79
N PHE A 30 -2.07 10.86 6.68
CA PHE A 30 -1.57 12.23 6.77
C PHE A 30 -2.02 13.10 5.60
N ALA A 31 -2.00 12.59 4.37
CA ALA A 31 -2.50 13.30 3.21
C ALA A 31 -3.99 13.67 3.36
N ARG A 32 -4.81 12.71 3.80
CA ARG A 32 -6.22 12.93 4.09
C ARG A 32 -6.44 13.99 5.18
N LEU A 33 -5.72 13.89 6.30
CA LEU A 33 -5.80 14.89 7.37
C LEU A 33 -5.43 16.29 6.88
N ILE A 34 -4.44 16.40 5.99
CA ILE A 34 -4.05 17.68 5.37
C ILE A 34 -5.19 18.23 4.51
N VAL A 35 -5.81 17.40 3.66
CA VAL A 35 -6.97 17.77 2.83
C VAL A 35 -8.16 18.19 3.71
N GLU A 36 -8.49 17.41 4.73
CA GLU A 36 -9.63 17.66 5.64
C GLU A 36 -9.42 18.88 6.55
N SER A 37 -8.16 19.22 6.87
CA SER A 37 -7.87 20.35 7.76
C SER A 37 -8.28 21.71 7.19
N GLY A 38 -8.41 21.82 5.86
CA GLY A 38 -8.61 23.11 5.16
C GLY A 38 -7.46 24.10 5.33
N SER A 39 -6.32 23.69 5.89
CA SER A 39 -5.16 24.56 6.17
C SER A 39 -4.29 24.82 4.94
N VAL A 40 -4.40 23.96 3.91
CA VAL A 40 -3.76 24.11 2.60
C VAL A 40 -4.79 24.41 1.53
N THR A 41 -4.39 25.24 0.56
CA THR A 41 -5.23 25.68 -0.56
C THR A 41 -4.42 25.74 -1.85
N GLY A 42 -5.10 25.89 -2.99
CA GLY A 42 -4.46 25.96 -4.30
C GLY A 42 -3.65 24.71 -4.63
N GLU A 43 -2.48 24.89 -5.23
CA GLU A 43 -1.60 23.78 -5.67
C GLU A 43 -1.23 22.82 -4.54
N ASN A 44 -1.04 23.32 -3.31
CA ASN A 44 -0.72 22.46 -2.16
C ASN A 44 -1.85 21.50 -1.80
N LEU A 45 -3.11 21.92 -2.00
CA LEU A 45 -4.27 21.05 -1.81
C LEU A 45 -4.31 19.98 -2.91
N GLU A 46 -4.03 20.35 -4.15
CA GLU A 46 -3.96 19.41 -5.27
C GLU A 46 -2.87 18.36 -5.07
N PHE A 47 -1.69 18.76 -4.57
CA PHE A 47 -0.63 17.82 -4.22
C PHE A 47 -1.02 16.86 -3.10
N ALA A 48 -1.70 17.34 -2.06
CA ALA A 48 -2.19 16.48 -0.98
C ALA A 48 -3.21 15.45 -1.49
N GLN A 49 -4.13 15.88 -2.37
CA GLN A 49 -5.12 15.00 -3.01
C GLN A 49 -4.46 13.98 -3.94
N LEU A 50 -3.42 14.38 -4.68
CA LEU A 50 -2.64 13.46 -5.52
C LEU A 50 -1.92 12.40 -4.68
N ILE A 51 -1.32 12.79 -3.56
CA ILE A 51 -0.67 11.84 -2.63
C ILE A 51 -1.70 10.86 -2.08
N GLU A 52 -2.87 11.34 -1.63
CA GLU A 52 -3.96 10.48 -1.15
C GLU A 52 -4.38 9.47 -2.23
N SER A 53 -4.66 9.94 -3.45
CA SER A 53 -5.07 9.09 -4.57
C SER A 53 -4.01 8.06 -4.97
N ASP A 54 -2.73 8.44 -4.98
CA ASP A 54 -1.64 7.53 -5.32
C ASP A 54 -1.45 6.46 -4.25
N VAL A 55 -1.60 6.81 -2.97
CA VAL A 55 -1.56 5.84 -1.87
C VAL A 55 -2.71 4.83 -1.97
N GLU A 56 -3.92 5.28 -2.30
CA GLU A 56 -5.07 4.41 -2.51
C GLU A 56 -4.81 3.43 -3.66
N ARG A 57 -4.34 3.94 -4.80
CA ARG A 57 -3.96 3.13 -5.96
C ARG A 57 -2.87 2.11 -5.62
N LEU A 58 -1.82 2.51 -4.89
CA LEU A 58 -0.74 1.62 -4.48
C LEU A 58 -1.26 0.54 -3.52
N THR A 59 -2.18 0.88 -2.63
CA THR A 59 -2.81 -0.06 -1.71
C THR A 59 -3.65 -1.10 -2.47
N GLU A 60 -4.39 -0.68 -3.49
CA GLU A 60 -5.12 -1.60 -4.38
C GLU A 60 -4.16 -2.51 -5.17
N MET A 61 -3.11 -1.95 -5.76
CA MET A 61 -2.08 -2.73 -6.47
C MET A 61 -1.44 -3.77 -5.56
N LEU A 62 -1.15 -3.40 -4.31
CA LEU A 62 -0.65 -4.30 -3.29
C LEU A 62 -1.67 -5.42 -3.05
N ASN A 63 -2.90 -5.08 -2.68
CA ASN A 63 -3.92 -6.09 -2.38
C ASN A 63 -4.17 -7.06 -3.54
N ASN A 64 -4.22 -6.55 -4.78
CA ASN A 64 -4.39 -7.36 -5.98
C ASN A 64 -3.17 -8.24 -6.28
N GLY A 65 -1.96 -7.69 -6.20
CA GLY A 65 -0.73 -8.45 -6.41
C GLY A 65 -0.56 -9.58 -5.39
N PHE A 66 -0.91 -9.31 -4.13
CA PHE A 66 -0.90 -10.28 -3.04
C PHE A 66 -1.91 -11.41 -3.24
N ALA A 67 -3.14 -11.09 -3.65
CA ALA A 67 -4.16 -12.09 -3.93
C ALA A 67 -3.70 -13.09 -5.02
N VAL A 68 -3.05 -12.58 -6.09
CA VAL A 68 -2.52 -13.43 -7.17
C VAL A 68 -1.40 -14.35 -6.68
N VAL A 69 -0.54 -13.88 -5.78
CA VAL A 69 0.54 -14.71 -5.21
C VAL A 69 -0.04 -15.80 -4.30
N GLU A 70 -1.05 -15.49 -3.49
CA GLU A 70 -1.73 -16.51 -2.68
C GLU A 70 -2.44 -17.55 -3.55
N GLU A 71 -3.13 -17.16 -4.61
CA GLU A 71 -3.82 -18.09 -5.53
C GLU A 71 -2.84 -18.97 -6.31
N LYS A 72 -1.77 -18.41 -6.88
CA LYS A 72 -0.82 -19.16 -7.71
C LYS A 72 0.10 -20.07 -6.94
N LEU A 73 0.30 -19.79 -5.66
CA LEU A 73 1.12 -20.62 -4.80
C LEU A 73 0.28 -21.62 -4.00
N ALA A 74 -1.04 -21.48 -3.87
CA ALA A 74 -1.94 -22.42 -3.17
C ALA A 74 -1.95 -23.82 -3.79
#